data_AF-A0A2T3Z1Q5-F1
#
_entry.id   AF-A0A2T3Z1Q5-F1
#
_cell.length_a   1.000
_cell.length_b   1.000
_cell.length_c   1.000
_cell.angle_alpha   90.00
_cell.angle_beta   90.00
_cell.angle_gamma   90.00
#
_symmetry.space_group_name_H-M   'P 1'
#
loop_
_entity.id
_entity.type
_entity.pdbx_description
1 polymer ?
#
loop_
_entity_poly.entity_id
_entity_poly.type
_entity_poly.pdbx_seq_one_letter_code
_entity_poly.pdbx_strand_id
1 'polypeptide(L)'
;QQSRRPDTTRDQRRDAQLMRRLGYTHAAISAELNLSLSQVQYALSHTETPITRPGRPSKLTEAQVQELKAFMEASKENELMPFGKIPQALGWDVGEYCIRHTLRKLGY
;
A
#
# COMPACT_ATOMS: atom_id res chain seq x y z
N GLN A 1 18.90 -17.57 20.57
CA GLN A 1 18.38 -16.96 19.33
C GLN A 1 17.24 -17.85 18.82
N GLN A 2 15.99 -17.62 19.20
CA GLN A 2 14.86 -18.35 18.58
C GLN A 2 14.51 -17.65 17.28
N SER A 3 14.65 -18.35 16.15
CA SER A 3 14.21 -17.86 14.85
C SER A 3 12.69 -17.63 14.90
N ARG A 4 12.23 -16.48 14.39
CA ARG A 4 10.81 -16.18 14.26
C ARG A 4 10.18 -17.24 13.37
N ARG A 5 9.12 -17.91 13.85
CA ARG A 5 8.37 -18.87 13.05
C ARG A 5 7.78 -18.18 11.82
N PRO A 6 7.70 -18.86 10.66
CA PRO A 6 7.12 -18.28 9.46
C PRO A 6 5.65 -17.91 9.67
N ASP A 7 5.22 -16.80 9.08
CA ASP A 7 3.82 -16.38 9.09
C ASP A 7 2.96 -17.33 8.24
N THR A 8 1.66 -17.42 8.52
CA THR A 8 0.73 -18.25 7.74
C THR A 8 0.56 -17.70 6.33
N THR A 9 0.61 -18.59 5.34
CA THR A 9 0.37 -18.24 3.93
C THR A 9 -1.12 -17.99 3.67
N ARG A 10 -1.43 -17.38 2.53
CA ARG A 10 -2.82 -17.17 2.08
C ARG A 10 -3.60 -18.49 2.05
N ASP A 11 -3.01 -19.52 1.45
CA ASP A 11 -3.68 -20.80 1.23
C ASP A 11 -3.91 -21.54 2.56
N GLN A 12 -2.92 -21.51 3.45
CA GLN A 12 -3.09 -22.03 4.82
C GLN A 12 -4.23 -21.33 5.57
N ARG A 13 -4.43 -20.02 5.37
CA ARG A 13 -5.55 -19.30 5.99
C ARG A 13 -6.89 -19.70 5.39
N ARG A 14 -6.95 -19.81 4.07
CA ARG A 14 -8.14 -20.27 3.35
C ARG A 14 -8.57 -21.66 3.80
N ASP A 15 -7.62 -22.60 3.86
CA ASP A 15 -7.91 -23.98 4.24
C ASP A 15 -8.30 -24.08 5.72
N ALA A 16 -7.62 -23.34 6.61
CA ALA A 16 -8.01 -23.27 8.02
C ALA A 16 -9.44 -22.75 8.20
N GLN A 17 -9.82 -21.71 7.47
CA GLN A 17 -11.18 -21.14 7.52
C GLN A 17 -12.22 -22.10 6.93
N LEU A 18 -11.90 -22.80 5.83
CA LEU A 18 -12.76 -23.83 5.25
C LEU A 18 -12.98 -24.97 6.25
N MET A 19 -11.92 -25.53 6.82
CA MET A 19 -12.01 -26.57 7.84
C MET A 19 -12.81 -26.08 9.05
N ARG A 20 -12.65 -24.83 9.47
CA ARG A 20 -13.45 -24.28 10.56
C ARG A 20 -14.94 -24.24 10.23
N ARG A 21 -15.31 -23.86 9.00
CA ARG A 21 -16.71 -23.87 8.52
C ARG A 21 -17.29 -25.29 8.42
N LEU A 22 -16.45 -26.28 8.13
CA LEU A 22 -16.81 -27.70 8.12
C LEU A 22 -16.90 -28.33 9.53
N GLY A 23 -16.63 -27.55 10.59
CA GLY A 23 -16.79 -27.99 11.97
C GLY A 23 -15.54 -28.59 12.63
N TYR A 24 -14.38 -28.55 11.97
CA TYR A 24 -13.14 -29.07 12.54
C TYR A 24 -12.68 -28.23 13.75
N THR A 25 -12.05 -28.92 14.71
CA THR A 25 -11.45 -28.29 15.90
C THR A 25 -10.11 -27.64 15.55
N HIS A 26 -9.65 -26.70 16.39
CA HIS A 26 -8.34 -26.06 16.17
C HIS A 26 -7.19 -27.07 16.19
N ALA A 27 -7.30 -28.14 17.00
CA ALA A 27 -6.31 -29.21 17.05
C ALA A 27 -6.27 -30.03 15.75
N ALA A 28 -7.43 -30.34 15.18
CA ALA A 28 -7.50 -31.03 13.88
C ALA A 28 -6.92 -30.18 12.75
N ILE A 29 -7.24 -28.88 12.72
CA ILE A 29 -6.69 -27.93 11.73
C ILE A 29 -5.16 -27.80 11.89
N SER A 30 -4.69 -27.73 13.13
CA SER A 30 -3.25 -27.64 13.45
C SER A 30 -2.49 -28.86 12.93
N ALA A 31 -3.04 -30.06 13.14
CA ALA A 31 -2.45 -31.30 12.66
C ALA A 31 -2.45 -31.39 11.13
N GLU A 32 -3.58 -31.08 10.49
CA GLU A 32 -3.75 -31.19 9.04
C GLU A 32 -2.86 -30.20 8.27
N LEU A 33 -2.82 -28.94 8.71
CA LEU A 33 -2.09 -27.87 8.01
C LEU A 33 -0.65 -27.70 8.50
N ASN A 34 -0.21 -28.53 9.44
CA ASN A 34 1.09 -28.44 10.11
C ASN A 34 1.38 -27.02 10.65
N LEU A 35 0.39 -26.45 11.35
CA LEU A 35 0.44 -25.12 11.94
C LEU A 35 0.43 -25.22 13.47
N SER A 36 1.07 -24.30 14.18
CA SER A 36 0.86 -24.18 15.62
C SER A 36 -0.55 -23.66 15.95
N LEU A 37 -1.05 -23.95 17.15
CA LEU A 37 -2.36 -23.44 17.59
C LEU A 37 -2.48 -21.92 17.50
N SER A 38 -1.39 -21.19 17.77
CA SER A 38 -1.33 -19.73 17.59
C SER A 38 -1.45 -19.29 16.13
N GLN A 39 -0.86 -20.04 15.18
CA GLN A 39 -0.98 -19.78 13.75
C GLN A 39 -2.41 -20.09 13.26
N VAL A 40 -3.04 -21.14 13.78
CA VAL A 40 -4.45 -21.45 13.51
C VAL A 40 -5.35 -20.32 14.02
N GLN A 41 -5.15 -19.88 15.27
CA GLN A 41 -5.92 -18.76 15.82
C GLN A 41 -5.76 -17.47 15.00
N TYR A 42 -4.53 -17.16 14.57
CA TYR A 42 -4.27 -16.04 13.68
C TYR A 42 -4.98 -16.20 12.33
N ALA A 43 -4.88 -17.36 11.70
CA ALA A 43 -5.51 -17.66 10.42
C ALA A 43 -7.05 -17.56 10.43
N LEU A 44 -7.69 -17.90 11.55
CA LEU A 44 -9.14 -17.82 11.71
C LEU A 44 -9.65 -16.41 12.06
N SER A 45 -8.77 -15.55 12.58
CA SER A 45 -9.12 -14.17 13.01
C SER A 45 -8.79 -13.09 11.97
N HIS A 46 -8.03 -13.44 10.92
CA HIS A 46 -7.58 -12.52 9.88
C HIS A 46 -8.10 -12.93 8.51
N THR A 47 -8.10 -11.99 7.56
CA THR A 47 -8.45 -12.27 6.17
C THR A 47 -7.48 -13.25 5.53
N GLU A 48 -8.01 -14.09 4.63
CA GLU A 48 -7.22 -15.08 3.88
C GLU A 48 -6.11 -14.38 3.08
N THR A 49 -6.46 -13.32 2.37
CA THR A 49 -5.52 -12.44 1.68
C THR A 49 -4.89 -11.45 2.66
N PRO A 50 -3.55 -11.44 2.79
CA PRO A 50 -2.87 -10.40 3.56
C PRO A 50 -3.17 -9.02 2.98
N ILE A 51 -3.61 -8.09 3.83
CA ILE A 51 -3.75 -6.69 3.45
C ILE A 51 -2.34 -6.10 3.33
N THR A 52 -1.97 -5.63 2.14
CA THR A 52 -0.74 -4.86 1.97
C THR A 52 -0.87 -3.56 2.74
N ARG A 53 0.11 -3.26 3.60
CA ARG A 53 0.11 -1.99 4.33
C ARG A 53 0.14 -0.85 3.30
N PRO A 54 -0.70 0.18 3.44
CA PRO A 54 -0.60 1.34 2.58
C PRO A 54 0.82 1.88 2.70
N GLY A 55 1.43 2.17 1.56
CA GLY A 55 2.74 2.81 1.51
C GLY A 55 2.71 4.20 2.13
N ARG A 56 3.86 4.87 2.16
CA ARG A 56 3.93 6.26 2.59
C ARG A 56 2.97 7.11 1.73
N PRO A 57 2.13 7.98 2.33
CA PRO A 57 1.26 8.86 1.57
C PRO A 57 2.08 9.77 0.65
N SER A 58 1.48 10.17 -0.46
CA SER A 58 2.04 11.17 -1.36
C SER A 58 2.33 12.46 -0.60
N LYS A 59 3.44 13.15 -0.94
CA LYS A 59 3.73 14.48 -0.39
C LYS A 59 2.76 15.54 -0.89
N LEU A 60 2.21 15.35 -2.09
CA LEU A 60 1.19 16.24 -2.65
C LEU A 60 -0.19 15.67 -2.40
N THR A 61 -1.07 16.53 -1.90
CA THR A 61 -2.51 16.27 -1.80
C THR A 61 -3.14 16.28 -3.19
N GLU A 62 -4.32 15.68 -3.33
CA GLU A 62 -5.06 15.68 -4.60
C GLU A 62 -5.41 17.10 -5.07
N ALA A 63 -5.73 18.01 -4.13
CA ALA A 63 -5.96 19.42 -4.43
C ALA A 63 -4.72 20.09 -5.04
N GLN A 64 -3.54 19.86 -4.46
CA GLN A 64 -2.29 20.37 -5.03
C GLN A 64 -1.98 19.76 -6.40
N VAL A 65 -2.33 18.49 -6.64
CA VAL A 65 -2.16 17.89 -7.98
C VAL A 65 -3.03 18.62 -9.01
N GLN A 66 -4.27 18.99 -8.66
CA GLN A 66 -5.15 19.76 -9.56
C GLN A 66 -4.67 21.20 -9.76
N GLU A 67 -4.17 21.84 -8.70
CA GLU A 67 -3.58 23.17 -8.80
C GLU A 67 -2.33 23.17 -9.70
N LEU A 68 -1.47 22.14 -9.58
CA LEU A 68 -0.32 21.96 -10.47
C LEU A 68 -0.77 21.77 -11.92
N LYS A 69 -1.80 20.97 -12.16
CA LYS A 69 -2.34 20.77 -13.50
C LYS A 69 -2.87 22.08 -14.09
N ALA A 70 -3.65 22.84 -13.34
CA ALA A 70 -4.15 24.15 -13.76
C ALA A 70 -3.01 25.15 -14.03
N PHE A 71 -1.95 25.12 -13.20
CA PHE A 71 -0.76 25.96 -13.41
C PHE A 71 -0.05 25.66 -14.73
N MET A 72 0.11 24.37 -15.08
CA MET A 72 0.72 23.97 -16.35
C MET A 72 -0.16 24.34 -17.55
N GLU A 73 -1.49 24.18 -17.43
CA GLU A 73 -2.45 24.52 -18.50
C GLU A 73 -2.62 26.03 -18.71
N ALA A 74 -2.32 26.85 -17.70
CA ALA A 74 -2.51 28.30 -17.76
C ALA A 74 -1.63 29.02 -18.79
N SER A 75 -0.43 28.49 -19.11
CA SER A 75 0.47 29.10 -20.09
C SER A 75 1.54 28.12 -20.57
N LYS A 76 1.93 28.23 -21.85
CA LYS A 76 3.09 27.53 -22.41
C LYS A 76 4.40 27.90 -21.73
N GLU A 77 4.51 29.11 -21.17
CA GLU A 77 5.69 29.51 -20.40
C GLU A 77 5.81 28.72 -19.09
N ASN A 78 4.68 28.36 -18.48
CA ASN A 78 4.65 27.51 -17.28
C ASN A 78 5.05 26.07 -17.62
N GLU A 79 4.65 25.59 -18.79
CA GLU A 79 5.03 24.26 -19.28
C GLU A 79 6.55 24.12 -19.51
N LEU A 80 7.19 25.18 -20.01
CA LEU A 80 8.63 25.24 -20.23
C LEU A 80 9.43 25.61 -18.96
N MET A 81 8.75 25.87 -17.83
CA MET A 81 9.40 26.27 -16.60
C MET A 81 10.22 25.11 -16.00
N PRO A 82 11.47 25.36 -15.54
CA PRO A 82 12.24 24.34 -14.84
C PRO A 82 11.50 23.83 -13.60
N PHE A 83 11.43 22.51 -13.42
CA PHE A 83 10.65 21.88 -12.33
C PHE A 83 11.04 22.36 -10.93
N GLY A 84 12.28 22.82 -10.71
CA GLY A 84 12.72 23.37 -9.43
C GLY A 84 12.12 24.74 -9.08
N LYS A 85 11.63 25.48 -10.07
CA LYS A 85 11.00 26.81 -9.87
C LYS A 85 9.49 26.73 -9.62
N ILE A 86 8.85 25.64 -10.06
CA ILE A 86 7.39 25.44 -9.91
C ILE A 86 6.96 25.43 -8.43
N PRO A 87 7.64 24.72 -7.49
CA PRO A 87 7.30 24.80 -6.07
C PRO A 87 7.38 26.22 -5.52
N GLN A 88 8.37 27.01 -5.95
CA GLN A 88 8.56 28.38 -5.50
C GLN A 88 7.45 29.30 -6.02
N ALA A 89 7.04 29.11 -7.29
CA ALA A 89 5.93 29.85 -7.90
C ALA A 89 4.58 29.57 -7.21
N LEU A 90 4.38 28.33 -6.75
CA LEU A 90 3.16 27.89 -6.04
C LEU A 90 3.25 28.02 -4.52
N GLY A 91 4.39 28.47 -3.97
CA GLY A 91 4.60 28.61 -2.53
C GLY A 91 4.62 27.28 -1.76
N TRP A 92 5.00 26.18 -2.40
CA TRP A 92 5.02 24.84 -1.81
C TRP A 92 6.42 24.45 -1.31
N ASP A 93 6.49 23.89 -0.10
CA ASP A 93 7.70 23.26 0.43
C ASP A 93 7.83 21.80 -0.06
N VAL A 94 8.04 21.66 -1.37
CA VAL A 94 8.28 20.35 -2.00
C VAL A 94 9.50 20.40 -2.92
N GLY A 95 10.28 19.32 -2.91
CA GLY A 95 11.45 19.20 -3.77
C GLY A 95 11.07 18.99 -5.24
N GLU A 96 11.98 19.38 -6.14
CA GLU A 96 11.84 19.24 -7.60
C GLU A 96 11.39 17.85 -8.05
N TYR A 97 11.96 16.80 -7.43
CA TYR A 97 11.63 15.42 -7.75
C TYR A 97 10.14 15.11 -7.58
N CYS A 98 9.49 15.72 -6.58
CA CYS A 98 8.07 15.54 -6.32
C CYS A 98 7.22 16.09 -7.47
N ILE A 99 7.54 17.30 -7.95
CA ILE A 99 6.85 17.93 -9.08
C ILE A 99 7.04 17.12 -10.35
N ARG A 100 8.30 16.76 -10.67
CA ARG A 100 8.61 15.96 -11.86
C ARG A 100 7.88 14.63 -11.86
N HIS A 101 7.85 13.93 -10.73
CA HIS A 101 7.15 12.65 -10.62
C HIS A 101 5.63 12.81 -10.83
N THR A 102 5.04 13.85 -10.26
CA THR A 102 3.60 14.14 -10.41
C THR A 102 3.25 14.54 -11.84
N LEU A 103 4.03 15.41 -12.47
CA LEU A 103 3.82 15.81 -13.88
C LEU A 103 3.92 14.62 -14.82
N ARG A 104 4.92 13.75 -14.63
CA ARG A 104 5.04 12.49 -15.38
C ARG A 104 3.82 11.58 -15.21
N LYS A 105 3.21 11.55 -14.02
CA LYS A 105 1.98 10.79 -13.76
C LYS A 105 0.75 11.42 -14.42
N LEU A 106 0.76 12.75 -14.61
CA LEU A 106 -0.29 13.50 -15.30
C LEU A 106 -0.17 13.45 -16.84
N GLY A 107 0.99 13.07 -17.37
CA GLY A 107 1.22 12.91 -18.81
C GLY A 107 2.02 14.03 -19.49
N TYR A 108 2.69 14.89 -18.71
CA TYR A 108 3.69 15.86 -19.17
C TYR A 108 5.10 15.24 -19.12
#